data_AF-A0AAP0GID1-F1
#
_entry.id   AF-A0AAP0GID1-F1
#
_cell.length_a   1.000
_cell.length_b   1.000
_cell.length_c   1.000
_cell.angle_alpha   90.00
_cell.angle_beta   90.00
_cell.angle_gamma   90.00
#
_symmetry.space_group_name_H-M   'P 1'
#
loop_
_entity.id
_entity.type
_entity.pdbx_description
1 polymer ?
#
loop_
_entity_poly.entity_id
_entity_poly.type
_entity_poly.pdbx_seq_one_letter_code
_entity_poly.pdbx_strand_id
1 'polypeptide(L)'
;MSAKMALNSRKIGSGDGIPRWSVYDSIKIIPSKPETLMAEINSAISSLEYAKASKLLNSSFPLSKNKNSIDDGNLNSSCLYDARKADEAYKSGLAYLAAGNLEEAFRSLNIALTKCPPNKTSAVAKLRSLISLTAQRIRKSTV
;
A
#
# COMPACT_ATOMS: atom_id res chain seq x y z
N MET A 1 -2.96 65.14 11.73
CA MET A 1 -3.72 64.25 12.63
C MET A 1 -4.96 63.76 11.91
N SER A 2 -5.19 62.44 11.92
CA SER A 2 -6.43 61.63 11.80
C SER A 2 -7.70 62.28 11.22
N ALA A 3 -8.57 61.66 10.42
CA ALA A 3 -8.94 60.28 10.12
C ALA A 3 -9.81 60.32 8.82
N LYS A 4 -10.43 59.29 8.20
CA LYS A 4 -11.20 58.14 8.71
C LYS A 4 -11.75 57.38 7.47
N MET A 5 -11.89 56.06 7.62
CA MET A 5 -13.01 55.19 7.17
C MET A 5 -13.28 54.91 5.67
N ALA A 6 -12.90 53.67 5.31
CA ALA A 6 -13.76 52.56 4.85
C ALA A 6 -14.79 52.78 3.71
N LEU A 7 -14.67 51.95 2.66
CA LEU A 7 -15.82 51.21 2.13
C LEU A 7 -15.42 49.93 1.40
N ASN A 8 -15.94 48.85 1.95
CA ASN A 8 -16.04 47.48 1.46
C ASN A 8 -16.68 47.42 0.06
N SER A 9 -16.10 46.62 -0.83
CA SER A 9 -16.80 46.06 -1.99
C SER A 9 -16.46 44.57 -2.08
N ARG A 10 -17.26 43.77 -1.37
CA ARG A 10 -17.46 42.36 -1.66
C ARG A 10 -17.99 42.25 -3.10
N LYS A 11 -17.25 41.57 -3.98
CA LYS A 11 -17.84 40.95 -5.16
C LYS A 11 -17.45 39.48 -5.19
N ILE A 12 -18.35 38.68 -4.61
CA ILE A 12 -18.48 37.25 -4.88
C ILE A 12 -19.13 37.16 -6.27
N GLY A 13 -18.37 36.74 -7.27
CA GLY A 13 -18.87 35.90 -8.35
C GLY A 13 -18.13 34.59 -8.17
N SER A 14 -18.74 33.51 -7.67
CA SER A 14 -19.75 32.69 -8.34
C SER A 14 -19.36 32.41 -9.78
N GLY A 15 -18.81 31.23 -9.98
CA GLY A 15 -18.24 30.74 -11.21
C GLY A 15 -17.53 29.44 -10.90
N ASP A 16 -18.33 28.40 -10.65
CA ASP A 16 -17.89 27.02 -10.56
C ASP A 16 -17.15 26.66 -11.87
N GLY A 17 -15.85 26.88 -11.86
CA GLY A 17 -14.95 26.57 -12.96
C GLY A 17 -14.23 25.28 -12.62
N ILE A 18 -14.77 24.15 -13.09
CA ILE A 18 -14.00 22.93 -13.33
C ILE A 18 -12.63 23.36 -13.87
N PRO A 19 -11.49 22.92 -13.32
CA PRO A 19 -10.20 23.22 -13.92
C PRO A 19 -10.20 22.60 -15.32
N ARG A 20 -10.47 23.44 -16.31
CA ARG A 20 -10.54 23.06 -17.72
C ARG A 20 -9.11 22.78 -18.14
N TRP A 21 -8.69 21.54 -17.96
CA TRP A 21 -7.45 21.04 -18.53
C TRP A 21 -7.60 21.12 -20.05
N SER A 22 -7.05 22.19 -20.63
CA SER A 22 -6.90 22.30 -22.08
C SER A 22 -5.63 21.54 -22.47
N VAL A 23 -5.73 20.64 -23.45
CA VAL A 23 -4.55 19.99 -24.06
C VAL A 23 -3.57 21.03 -24.63
N TYR A 24 -4.06 22.23 -24.94
CA TYR A 24 -3.28 23.33 -25.50
C TYR A 24 -2.63 24.25 -24.45
N ASP A 25 -2.93 24.10 -23.16
CA ASP A 25 -2.28 24.90 -22.11
C ASP A 25 -0.78 24.55 -21.99
N SER A 26 -0.44 23.31 -22.34
CA SER A 26 0.93 22.79 -22.40
C SER A 26 1.77 23.39 -23.53
N ILE A 27 1.17 24.07 -24.52
CA ILE A 27 1.88 24.56 -25.72
C ILE A 27 2.48 25.96 -25.50
N LYS A 28 2.05 26.68 -24.46
CA LYS A 28 2.56 28.05 -24.18
C LYS A 28 3.91 28.09 -23.46
N ILE A 29 4.40 26.95 -22.96
CA ILE A 29 5.61 26.89 -22.14
C ILE A 29 6.61 25.96 -22.84
N ILE A 30 7.05 26.36 -24.03
CA ILE A 30 8.24 25.75 -24.63
C ILE A 30 9.43 26.50 -24.02
N PRO A 31 10.29 25.86 -23.22
CA PRO A 31 11.44 26.52 -22.64
C PRO A 31 12.30 27.09 -23.77
N SER A 32 12.53 28.39 -23.74
CA SER A 32 13.23 29.11 -24.80
C SER A 32 14.71 28.73 -24.92
N LYS A 33 15.23 27.96 -23.96
CA LYS A 33 16.61 27.48 -23.89
C LYS A 33 16.67 26.03 -23.40
N PRO A 34 17.50 25.17 -24.02
CA PRO A 34 17.63 23.77 -23.61
C PRO A 34 18.14 23.63 -22.17
N GLU A 35 18.92 24.59 -21.67
CA GLU A 35 19.42 24.60 -20.29
C GLU A 35 18.28 24.74 -19.27
N THR A 36 17.26 25.54 -19.57
CA THR A 36 16.10 25.73 -18.69
C THR A 36 15.26 24.46 -18.61
N LEU A 37 15.06 23.78 -19.74
CA LEU A 37 14.36 22.49 -19.78
C LEU A 37 15.10 21.43 -18.95
N MET A 38 16.43 21.34 -19.11
CA MET A 38 17.23 20.38 -18.34
C MET A 38 17.19 20.67 -16.83
N ALA A 39 17.22 21.94 -16.42
CA ALA A 39 17.10 22.33 -15.02
C ALA A 39 15.72 21.98 -14.45
N GLU A 40 14.65 22.17 -15.22
CA GLU A 40 13.28 21.80 -14.82
C GLU A 40 13.13 20.29 -14.65
N ILE A 41 13.67 19.50 -15.60
CA ILE A 41 13.70 18.04 -15.51
C ILE A 41 14.46 17.59 -14.25
N ASN A 42 15.67 18.12 -14.02
CA ASN A 42 16.46 17.78 -12.85
C ASN A 42 15.73 18.13 -11.55
N SER A 43 15.08 19.31 -11.50
CA SER A 43 14.29 19.74 -10.35
C SER A 43 13.10 18.81 -10.09
N ALA A 44 12.37 18.42 -11.14
CA ALA A 44 11.25 17.49 -11.04
C ALA A 44 11.67 16.10 -10.55
N ILE A 45 12.80 15.59 -11.05
CA ILE A 45 13.38 14.31 -10.60
C ILE A 45 13.75 14.40 -9.12
N SER A 46 14.54 15.40 -8.73
CA SER A 46 14.95 15.59 -7.33
C SER A 46 13.76 15.74 -6.38
N SER A 47 12.72 16.49 -6.79
CA SER A 47 11.48 16.66 -6.01
C SER A 47 10.76 15.32 -5.78
N LEU A 48 10.62 14.50 -6.83
CA LEU A 48 9.99 13.19 -6.75
C LEU A 48 10.77 12.22 -5.85
N GLU A 49 12.09 12.21 -5.97
CA GLU A 49 12.96 11.37 -5.13
C GLU A 49 12.91 11.80 -3.67
N TYR A 50 12.95 13.10 -3.40
CA TYR A 50 12.81 13.63 -2.05
C TYR A 50 11.46 13.28 -1.42
N ALA A 51 10.35 13.38 -2.19
CA ALA A 51 9.03 13.00 -1.73
C ALA A 51 8.94 11.50 -1.41
N LYS A 52 9.54 10.64 -2.24
CA LYS A 52 9.64 9.20 -1.98
C LYS A 52 10.46 8.90 -0.72
N ALA A 53 11.64 9.51 -0.58
CA ALA A 53 12.49 9.33 0.59
C ALA A 53 11.80 9.80 1.88
N SER A 54 11.14 10.95 1.84
CA SER A 54 10.38 11.48 2.97
C SER A 54 9.23 10.55 3.38
N LYS A 55 8.52 9.95 2.41
CA LYS A 55 7.45 8.97 2.68
C LYS A 55 7.99 7.69 3.33
N LEU A 56 9.18 7.23 2.93
CA LEU A 56 9.84 6.06 3.53
C LEU A 56 10.34 6.37 4.95
N LEU A 57 10.95 7.53 5.19
CA LEU A 57 11.42 7.93 6.51
C LEU A 57 10.27 8.15 7.50
N ASN A 58 9.19 8.80 7.06
CA ASN A 58 7.98 8.99 7.87
C ASN A 58 7.21 7.68 8.11
N SER A 59 7.45 6.66 7.30
CA SER A 59 6.97 5.29 7.54
C SER A 59 7.81 4.52 8.56
N SER A 60 9.01 5.01 8.93
CA SER A 60 10.03 4.20 9.59
C SER A 60 10.17 4.39 11.11
N PHE A 61 9.28 5.11 11.80
CA PHE A 61 9.32 5.15 13.27
C PHE A 61 7.92 5.02 13.91
N PRO A 62 7.69 4.11 14.90
CA PRO A 62 8.65 3.27 15.62
C PRO A 62 8.44 1.74 15.55
N LEU A 63 9.58 1.03 15.63
CA LEU A 63 9.83 -0.27 16.31
C LEU A 63 9.60 -1.61 15.57
N SER A 64 10.71 -2.31 15.25
CA SER A 64 11.07 -3.66 15.78
C SER A 64 11.83 -4.56 14.78
N LYS A 65 13.11 -4.80 15.10
CA LYS A 65 13.97 -6.00 14.88
C LYS A 65 13.95 -6.79 13.55
N ASN A 66 15.19 -6.87 13.02
CA ASN A 66 15.92 -8.04 12.49
C ASN A 66 15.85 -8.45 11.00
N LYS A 67 17.04 -8.30 10.38
CA LYS A 67 17.87 -9.32 9.72
C LYS A 67 17.62 -9.68 8.24
N ASN A 68 18.61 -9.29 7.44
CA ASN A 68 19.21 -9.89 6.24
C ASN A 68 18.44 -10.99 5.48
N SER A 69 18.12 -10.76 4.20
CA SER A 69 18.72 -11.44 3.03
C SER A 69 17.94 -11.16 1.73
N ILE A 70 18.71 -10.80 0.69
CA ILE A 70 18.60 -11.08 -0.75
C ILE A 70 17.23 -11.60 -1.25
N ASP A 71 16.57 -10.85 -2.13
CA ASP A 71 16.11 -11.36 -3.45
C ASP A 71 15.78 -10.21 -4.40
N ASP A 72 16.14 -10.41 -5.65
CA ASP A 72 16.16 -9.47 -6.77
C ASP A 72 14.77 -9.37 -7.44
N GLY A 73 14.44 -8.16 -7.92
CA GLY A 73 13.44 -7.87 -8.96
C GLY A 73 12.05 -8.52 -8.92
N ASN A 74 11.09 -7.96 -8.17
CA ASN A 74 9.69 -7.78 -8.65
C ASN A 74 8.90 -6.79 -7.77
N LEU A 75 9.14 -5.50 -7.96
CA LEU A 75 8.55 -4.42 -7.15
C LEU A 75 7.02 -4.23 -7.36
N ASN A 76 6.38 -4.98 -8.27
CA ASN A 76 4.97 -4.78 -8.65
C ASN A 76 4.03 -5.96 -8.33
N SER A 77 4.53 -7.12 -7.86
CA SER A 77 3.69 -8.24 -7.37
C SER A 77 3.77 -8.49 -5.85
N SER A 78 4.72 -7.85 -5.17
CA SER A 78 4.95 -7.99 -3.71
C SER A 78 3.79 -7.47 -2.84
N CYS A 79 2.88 -6.67 -3.40
CA CYS A 79 1.72 -6.17 -2.66
C CYS A 79 0.55 -7.14 -2.57
N LEU A 80 0.41 -8.09 -3.51
CA LEU A 80 -0.73 -9.01 -3.58
C LEU A 80 -0.47 -10.31 -2.81
N TYR A 81 0.72 -10.89 -2.97
CA TYR A 81 1.12 -12.14 -2.33
C TYR A 81 2.38 -11.91 -1.51
N ASP A 82 2.28 -12.18 -0.21
CA ASP A 82 3.37 -12.00 0.75
C ASP A 82 3.58 -13.32 1.47
N ALA A 83 4.67 -14.01 1.10
CA ALA A 83 5.03 -15.29 1.67
C ALA A 83 5.27 -15.20 3.18
N ARG A 84 5.78 -14.07 3.69
CA ARG A 84 6.01 -13.89 5.14
C ARG A 84 4.69 -13.78 5.88
N LYS A 85 3.73 -13.01 5.36
CA LYS A 85 2.38 -12.93 5.94
C LYS A 85 1.63 -14.24 5.87
N ALA A 86 1.81 -15.01 4.79
CA ALA A 86 1.24 -16.34 4.68
C ALA A 86 1.80 -17.30 5.75
N ASP A 87 3.12 -17.29 5.95
CA ASP A 87 3.80 -18.10 6.97
C ASP A 87 3.41 -17.71 8.40
N GLU A 88 3.24 -16.41 8.67
CA GLU A 88 2.78 -15.91 9.96
C GLU A 88 1.35 -16.37 10.26
N ALA A 89 0.44 -16.22 9.31
CA ALA A 89 -0.94 -16.69 9.42
C ALA A 89 -1.03 -18.23 9.53
N TYR A 90 -0.12 -18.95 8.88
CA TYR A 90 0.00 -20.40 9.03
C TYR A 90 0.42 -20.78 10.45
N LYS A 91 1.46 -20.13 10.99
CA LYS A 91 1.95 -20.38 12.36
C LYS A 91 0.89 -20.03 13.41
N SER A 92 0.16 -18.93 13.25
CA SER A 92 -0.94 -18.60 14.16
C SER A 92 -2.06 -19.64 14.08
N GLY A 93 -2.41 -20.12 12.88
CA GLY A 93 -3.36 -21.21 12.68
C GLY A 93 -2.93 -22.51 13.39
N LEU A 94 -1.64 -22.85 13.33
CA LEU A 94 -1.10 -24.00 14.08
C LEU A 94 -1.16 -23.80 15.60
N ALA A 95 -0.91 -22.58 16.09
CA ALA A 95 -1.03 -22.26 17.51
C ALA A 95 -2.48 -22.41 18.00
N TYR A 96 -3.47 -21.94 17.22
CA TYR A 96 -4.89 -22.13 17.54
C TYR A 96 -5.31 -23.61 17.50
N LEU A 97 -4.78 -24.39 16.55
CA LEU A 97 -4.96 -25.84 16.52
C LEU A 97 -4.45 -26.52 17.79
N ALA A 98 -3.28 -26.11 18.28
CA ALA A 98 -2.71 -26.63 19.51
C ALA A 98 -3.49 -26.18 20.75
N ALA A 99 -4.05 -24.96 20.72
CA ALA A 99 -4.91 -24.42 21.78
C ALA A 99 -6.33 -25.03 21.79
N GLY A 100 -6.72 -25.79 20.76
CA GLY A 100 -8.06 -26.37 20.62
C GLY A 100 -9.11 -25.42 20.03
N ASN A 101 -8.73 -24.20 19.64
CA ASN A 101 -9.60 -23.21 19.03
C ASN A 101 -9.72 -23.46 17.52
N LEU A 102 -10.61 -24.37 17.14
CA LEU A 102 -10.73 -24.84 15.75
C LEU A 102 -11.24 -23.75 14.78
N GLU A 103 -12.11 -22.86 15.23
CA GLU A 103 -12.69 -21.79 14.40
C GLU A 103 -11.65 -20.71 14.05
N GLU A 104 -10.91 -20.23 15.05
CA GLU A 104 -9.82 -19.27 14.87
C GLU A 104 -8.69 -19.85 14.03
N ALA A 105 -8.40 -21.15 14.20
CA ALA A 105 -7.48 -21.88 13.34
C ALA A 105 -7.96 -21.88 11.88
N PHE A 106 -9.23 -22.22 11.65
CA PHE A 106 -9.81 -22.25 10.31
C PHE A 106 -9.76 -20.88 9.62
N ARG A 107 -10.08 -19.79 10.35
CA ARG A 107 -9.93 -18.42 9.85
C ARG A 107 -8.50 -18.08 9.49
N SER A 108 -7.55 -18.36 10.38
CA SER A 108 -6.12 -18.06 10.17
C SER A 108 -5.53 -18.81 8.97
N LEU A 109 -5.91 -20.09 8.79
CA LEU A 109 -5.49 -20.89 7.64
C LEU A 109 -6.06 -20.35 6.31
N ASN A 110 -7.29 -19.82 6.30
CA ASN A 110 -7.84 -19.17 5.11
C ASN A 110 -7.10 -17.87 4.77
N ILE A 111 -6.71 -17.08 5.78
CA ILE A 111 -5.87 -15.89 5.57
C ILE A 111 -4.54 -16.30 4.92
N ALA A 112 -3.88 -17.34 5.44
CA ALA A 112 -2.65 -17.87 4.84
C ALA A 112 -2.84 -18.25 3.36
N LEU A 113 -3.96 -18.90 3.01
CA LEU A 113 -4.28 -19.26 1.62
C LEU A 113 -4.40 -18.03 0.71
N THR A 114 -5.04 -16.95 1.17
CA THR A 114 -5.20 -15.73 0.36
C THR A 114 -3.89 -14.98 0.12
N LYS A 115 -2.90 -15.16 1.01
CA LYS A 115 -1.58 -14.51 0.93
C LYS A 115 -0.52 -15.38 0.26
N CYS A 116 -0.76 -16.69 0.18
CA CYS A 116 0.15 -17.62 -0.48
C CYS A 116 0.26 -17.35 -1.98
N PRO A 117 1.47 -17.20 -2.53
CA PRO A 117 1.67 -17.06 -3.96
C PRO A 117 1.26 -18.35 -4.70
N PRO A 118 0.53 -18.26 -5.82
CA PRO A 118 0.03 -19.43 -6.55
C PRO A 118 1.14 -20.32 -7.14
N ASN A 119 2.36 -19.78 -7.29
CA ASN A 119 3.54 -20.52 -7.74
C ASN A 119 3.98 -21.59 -6.71
N LYS A 120 3.62 -21.45 -5.43
CA LYS A 120 3.94 -22.43 -4.38
C LYS A 120 2.82 -23.46 -4.23
N THR A 121 2.59 -24.25 -5.28
CA THR A 121 1.49 -25.24 -5.36
C THR A 121 1.49 -26.25 -4.21
N SER A 122 2.66 -26.69 -3.74
CA SER A 122 2.78 -27.60 -2.60
C SER A 122 2.30 -26.98 -1.29
N ALA A 123 2.56 -25.69 -1.07
CA ALA A 123 2.09 -24.96 0.11
C ALA A 123 0.57 -24.78 0.06
N VAL A 124 0.03 -24.40 -1.10
CA VAL A 124 -1.41 -24.26 -1.31
C VAL A 124 -2.15 -25.59 -1.09
N ALA A 125 -1.60 -26.70 -1.59
CA ALA A 125 -2.17 -28.03 -1.38
C ALA A 125 -2.21 -28.42 0.11
N LYS A 126 -1.11 -28.16 0.85
CA LYS A 126 -1.06 -28.39 2.31
C LYS A 126 -2.10 -27.55 3.06
N LEU A 127 -2.22 -26.26 2.73
CA LEU A 127 -3.22 -25.39 3.34
C LEU A 127 -4.65 -25.88 3.07
N ARG A 128 -4.96 -26.24 1.82
CA ARG A 128 -6.27 -26.82 1.44
C ARG A 128 -6.58 -28.10 2.22
N SER A 129 -5.59 -28.99 2.34
CA SER A 129 -5.72 -30.23 3.11
C SER A 129 -5.98 -29.95 4.59
N LEU A 130 -5.23 -29.02 5.19
CA LEU A 130 -5.41 -28.63 6.58
C LEU A 130 -6.78 -28.01 6.82
N ILE A 131 -7.18 -27.03 6.01
CA ILE A 131 -8.51 -26.38 6.08
C ILE A 131 -9.63 -27.41 6.04
N SER A 132 -9.54 -28.41 5.15
CA SER A 132 -10.53 -29.48 5.05
C SER A 132 -10.60 -30.34 6.32
N LEU A 133 -9.44 -30.66 6.89
CA LEU A 133 -9.35 -31.40 8.15
C LEU A 133 -9.92 -30.58 9.32
N THR A 134 -9.60 -29.28 9.42
CA THR A 134 -10.15 -28.41 10.47
C THR A 134 -11.66 -28.30 10.35
N ALA A 135 -12.20 -28.12 9.14
CA ALA A 135 -13.64 -28.07 8.91
C ALA A 135 -14.36 -29.38 9.30
N GLN A 136 -13.74 -30.53 9.06
CA GLN A 136 -14.25 -31.82 9.53
C GLN A 136 -14.27 -31.89 11.06
N ARG A 137 -13.21 -31.42 11.72
CA ARG A 137 -13.14 -31.40 13.20
C ARG A 137 -14.17 -30.47 13.81
N ILE A 138 -14.38 -29.28 13.23
CA ILE A 138 -15.42 -28.33 13.63
C ILE A 138 -16.80 -29.01 13.58
N ARG A 139 -17.15 -29.61 12.43
CA ARG A 139 -18.44 -30.31 12.29
C ARG A 139 -18.62 -31.45 13.28
N LYS A 140 -17.54 -32.16 13.62
CA LYS A 140 -17.57 -33.25 14.59
C LYS A 140 -17.69 -32.76 16.04
N SER A 141 -17.16 -31.59 16.38
CA SER A 141 -17.27 -31.03 17.74
C SER A 141 -18.63 -30.39 18.04
N THR A 142 -19.38 -30.02 17.00
CA THR A 142 -20.70 -29.37 17.12
C THR A 142 -21.86 -30.37 17.17
N VAL A 143 -21.59 -31.67 17.00
CA VAL A 143 -22.56 -32.78 17.09
C VAL A 143 -22.28 -33.59 18.34
#